data_AF-A0A4R5DEW6-F1
#
_entry.id   AF-A0A4R5DEW6-F1
#
_cell.length_a   1.000
_cell.length_b   1.000
_cell.length_c   1.000
_cell.angle_alpha   90.00
_cell.angle_beta   90.00
_cell.angle_gamma   90.00
#
_symmetry.space_group_name_H-M   'P 1'
#
loop_
_entity.id
_entity.type
_entity.pdbx_description
1 polymer ?
#
loop_
_entity_poly.entity_id
_entity_poly.type
_entity_poly.pdbx_seq_one_letter_code
_entity_poly.pdbx_strand_id
1 'polypeptide(L)' 'MPEISRFFGIVIYMCFKDHLPPHFHAEYGGQEAQFSIETGI' A
#
# COMPACT_ATOMS: atom_id res chain seq x y z
N MET A 1 -3.88 -2.24 9.89
CA MET A 1 -2.89 -2.04 8.81
C MET A 1 -1.52 -1.89 9.46
N PRO A 2 -0.68 -2.93 9.47
CA PRO A 2 0.74 -2.71 9.76
C PRO A 2 1.34 -1.81 8.67
N GLU A 3 1.96 -0.71 9.10
CA GLU A 3 2.83 0.11 8.25
C GLU A 3 4.11 -0.68 7.95
N ILE A 4 4.51 -0.70 6.69
CA ILE A 4 5.71 -1.39 6.22
C ILE A 4 6.89 -0.40 6.16
N SER A 5 6.66 0.77 5.57
CA SER A 5 7.69 1.79 5.40
C SER A 5 7.08 3.18 5.24
N ARG A 6 7.92 4.19 5.48
CA ARG A 6 7.56 5.60 5.28
C ARG A 6 8.74 6.41 4.79
N PHE A 7 8.53 7.19 3.74
CA PHE A 7 9.55 8.07 3.16
C PHE A 7 8.89 9.23 2.41
N PHE A 8 9.48 10.42 2.46
CA PHE A 8 8.93 11.66 1.86
C PHE A 8 7.46 11.97 2.20
N GLY A 9 6.97 11.49 3.35
CA GLY A 9 5.56 11.62 3.75
C GLY A 9 4.60 10.60 3.10
N ILE A 10 5.12 9.67 2.30
CA ILE A 10 4.37 8.55 1.73
C ILE A 10 4.37 7.42 2.75
N VAL A 11 3.18 6.90 3.08
CA VAL A 11 3.00 5.75 3.98
C VAL A 11 2.69 4.52 3.14
N ILE A 12 3.55 3.50 3.24
CA ILE A 12 3.33 2.20 2.59
C ILE A 12 2.81 1.23 3.63
N TYR A 13 1.66 0.62 3.37
CA TYR A 13 1.05 -0.33 4.28
C TYR A 13 0.37 -1.47 3.53
N MET A 14 0.14 -2.58 4.23
CA MET A 14 -0.58 -3.74 3.70
C MET A 14 -1.55 -4.27 4.74
N CYS A 15 -2.78 -4.58 4.33
CA CYS A 15 -3.74 -5.25 5.20
C CYS A 15 -3.60 -6.77 5.03
N PHE A 16 -3.16 -7.46 6.08
CA PHE A 16 -3.01 -8.93 6.07
C PHE A 16 -4.34 -9.67 5.78
N LYS A 17 -5.49 -9.01 6.01
CA LYS A 17 -6.83 -9.55 5.73
C LYS A 17 -7.39 -9.11 4.37
N ASP A 18 -6.62 -8.37 3.57
CA ASP A 18 -7.08 -7.95 2.25
C ASP A 18 -6.87 -9.03 1.19
N HIS A 19 -7.75 -8.94 0.21
CA HIS A 19 -8.20 -9.99 -0.70
C HIS A 19 -7.15 -10.34 -1.75
N LEU A 20 -7.37 -11.42 -2.50
CA LEU A 20 -6.59 -11.72 -3.71
C LEU A 20 -7.02 -10.79 -4.86
N PRO A 21 -6.09 -10.34 -5.73
CA PRO A 21 -4.66 -10.60 -5.70
C PRO A 21 -3.89 -9.73 -4.67
N PRO A 22 -2.70 -10.18 -4.21
CA PRO A 22 -1.90 -9.42 -3.25
C PRO A 22 -1.53 -8.02 -3.77
N HIS A 23 -1.74 -7.02 -2.93
CA HIS A 23 -1.45 -5.62 -3.23
C HIS A 23 -0.96 -4.88 -1.98
N PHE A 24 -0.33 -3.73 -2.17
CA PHE A 24 -0.02 -2.78 -1.09
C PHE A 24 -0.67 -1.42 -1.38
N HIS A 25 -0.79 -0.61 -0.34
CA HIS A 25 -1.33 0.74 -0.43
C HIS A 25 -0.20 1.76 -0.21
N ALA A 26 -0.26 2.87 -0.94
CA ALA A 26 0.53 4.05 -0.71
C ALA A 26 -0.39 5.24 -0.43
N GLU A 27 -0.20 5.88 0.72
CA GLU A 27 -0.96 7.08 1.10
C GLU A 27 -0.04 8.30 1.11
N TYR A 28 -0.50 9.41 0.51
CA TYR A 28 0.18 10.70 0.56
C TYR A 28 -0.83 11.85 0.50
N GLY A 29 -0.74 12.79 1.45
CA GLY A 29 -1.59 13.99 1.46
C GLY A 29 -3.10 13.68 1.53
N GLY A 30 -3.47 12.55 2.15
CA GLY A 30 -4.86 12.07 2.23
C GLY A 30 -5.39 11.41 0.96
N GLN A 31 -4.54 11.19 -0.04
CA GLN A 31 -4.85 10.38 -1.22
C GLN A 31 -4.22 9.00 -1.09
N GLU A 32 -4.89 7.98 -1.62
CA GLU A 32 -4.49 6.60 -1.57
C GLU A 32 -4.38 6.00 -2.98
N ALA A 33 -3.33 5.21 -3.19
CA ALA A 33 -3.15 4.38 -4.37
C ALA A 33 -2.89 2.93 -3.95
N GLN A 34 -3.35 1.99 -4.77
CA GLN A 34 -3.19 0.56 -4.54
C GLN A 34 -2.38 -0.04 -5.70
N PHE A 35 -1.42 -0.90 -5.39
CA PHE A 35 -0.49 -1.46 -6.38
C PHE A 35 -0.47 -2.98 -6.25
N SER A 36 -0.64 -3.67 -7.38
CA SER A 36 -0.44 -5.12 -7.44
C SER A 36 1.02 -5.48 -7.13
N ILE A 37 1.23 -6.48 -6.28
CA ILE A 37 2.59 -7.01 -6.03
C ILE A 37 3.11 -7.76 -7.27
N GLU A 38 2.23 -8.40 -8.03
CA GLU A 38 2.61 -9.18 -9.21
C GLU A 38 2.98 -8.30 -10.39
N THR A 39 2.19 -7.25 -10.66
CA THR A 39 2.34 -6.44 -11.88
C THR A 39 2.93 -5.05 -11.64
N GLY A 40 2.89 -4.53 -10.41
CA GLY A 40 3.36 -3.18 -10.08
C GLY A 40 2.51 -2.04 -10.68
N ILE A 41 1.36 -2.38 -11.25
CA ILE A 41 0.35 -1.47 -11.82
C ILE A 41 -0.84 -1.42 -10.86
#